data_AF-A0A1F9DBJ2-F1
#
_entry.id   AF-A0A1F9DBJ2-F1
#
_cell.length_a   1.000
_cell.length_b   1.000
_cell.length_c   1.000
_cell.angle_alpha   90.00
_cell.angle_beta   90.00
_cell.angle_gamma   90.00
#
_symmetry.space_group_name_H-M   'P 1'
#
loop_
_entity.id
_entity.type
_entity.pdbx_description
1 polymer ?
#
loop_
_entity_poly.entity_id
_entity_poly.type
_entity_poly.pdbx_seq_one_letter_code
_entity_poly.pdbx_strand_id
1 'polypeptide(L)' 'MEKVLQTSKFLLVPEMNMGQISREVKRVNRGVAKVFALNKVDGTIITPQEILDRMTEIS' A
#
# COMPACT_ATOMS: atom_id res chain seq x y z
N MET A 1 10.62 -8.04 -4.94
CA MET A 1 10.21 -6.92 -4.07
C MET A 1 11.32 -5.91 -3.86
N GLU A 2 12.51 -6.32 -3.39
CA GLU A 2 13.62 -5.39 -3.04
C GLU A 2 13.99 -4.39 -4.15
N LYS A 3 14.07 -4.83 -5.41
CA LYS A 3 14.37 -3.92 -6.53
C LYS A 3 13.33 -2.81 -6.72
N VAL A 4 12.04 -3.10 -6.50
CA VAL A 4 10.96 -2.11 -6.64
C VAL A 4 10.98 -1.13 -5.47
N LEU A 5 11.35 -1.59 -4.28
CA LEU A 5 11.50 -0.74 -3.10
C LEU A 5 12.58 0.32 -3.31
N GLN A 6 13.69 -0.03 -3.97
CA GLN A 6 14.81 0.89 -4.21
C GLN A 6 14.52 1.98 -5.26
N THR A 7 13.56 1.74 -6.16
CA THR A 7 13.24 2.68 -7.25
C THR A 7 11.97 3.49 -7.01
N SER A 8 11.19 3.17 -5.97
CA SER A 8 9.89 3.78 -5.71
C SER A 8 9.95 4.72 -4.51
N LYS A 9 9.49 5.96 -4.65
CA LYS A 9 9.37 6.91 -3.52
C LYS A 9 8.26 6.49 -2.55
N PHE A 10 7.18 5.92 -3.09
CA PHE A 10 5.97 5.54 -2.39
C PHE A 10 5.50 4.15 -2.82
N LEU A 11 5.00 3.36 -1.88
CA LEU A 11 4.28 2.11 -2.16
C LEU A 11 2.90 2.19 -1.55
N LEU A 12 1.87 2.02 -2.38
CA LEU A 12 0.50 1.85 -1.93
C LEU A 12 0.15 0.36 -1.95
N VAL A 13 -0.34 -0.16 -0.82
CA VAL A 13 -0.74 -1.56 -0.66
C VAL A 13 -2.26 -1.61 -0.43
N PRO A 14 -3.07 -1.84 -1.48
CA PRO A 14 -4.49 -2.10 -1.33
C PRO A 14 -4.74 -3.53 -0.85
N GLU A 15 -5.51 -3.70 0.23
CA GLU A 15 -5.89 -5.03 0.71
C GLU A 15 -7.27 -5.04 1.38
N MET A 16 -8.02 -6.12 1.17
CA MET A 16 -9.34 -6.32 1.76
C MET A 16 -9.26 -7.03 3.12
N ASN A 17 -8.31 -6.63 3.95
CA ASN A 17 -8.11 -7.20 5.28
C ASN A 17 -7.43 -6.18 6.22
N MET A 18 -7.20 -6.59 7.47
CA MET A 18 -6.60 -5.75 8.53
C MET A 18 -5.07 -5.65 8.47
N GLY A 19 -4.45 -5.59 7.29
CA GLY A 19 -3.03 -5.25 7.17
C GLY A 19 -2.05 -6.42 6.95
N GLN A 20 -2.48 -7.60 6.49
CA GLN A 20 -1.59 -8.77 6.40
C GLN A 20 -0.42 -8.53 5.44
N ILE A 21 -0.68 -8.02 4.24
CA ILE A 21 0.36 -7.77 3.24
C ILE A 21 1.08 -6.47 3.53
N SER A 22 0.37 -5.40 3.93
CA SER A 22 1.04 -4.12 4.22
C SER A 22 2.05 -4.21 5.37
N ARG A 23 1.82 -5.10 6.35
CA ARG A 23 2.81 -5.40 7.41
C ARG A 23 4.05 -6.08 6.86
N GLU A 24 3.90 -7.08 5.99
CA GLU A 24 5.03 -7.77 5.39
C GLU A 24 5.84 -6.85 4.47
N VAL A 25 5.16 -6.00 3.69
CA VAL A 25 5.80 -4.96 2.88
C VAL A 25 6.60 -4.01 3.76
N LYS A 26 6.03 -3.52 4.87
CA LYS A 26 6.76 -2.67 5.84
C LYS A 26 7.96 -3.38 6.45
N ARG A 27 7.81 -4.66 6.81
CA ARG A 27 8.86 -5.49 7.42
C ARG A 27 10.07 -5.64 6.50
N VAL A 28 9.85 -5.88 5.20
CA VAL A 28 10.95 -6.04 4.23
C VAL A 28 11.47 -4.70 3.69
N ASN A 29 10.65 -3.65 3.70
CA ASN A 29 11.03 -2.33 3.20
C ASN A 29 12.15 -1.65 4.01
N ARG A 30 12.27 -1.94 5.32
CA ARG A 30 13.34 -1.39 6.20
C ARG A 30 13.56 0.13 6.07
N GLY A 31 12.52 0.89 5.72
CA GLY A 31 12.56 2.35 5.56
C GLY A 31 13.03 2.87 4.20
N VAL A 32 13.27 2.00 3.20
CA VAL A 32 13.74 2.41 1.87
C VAL A 32 12.71 3.31 1.15
N ALA A 33 11.44 2.97 1.23
CA ALA A 33 10.34 3.71 0.61
C ALA A 33 9.19 3.99 1.60
N LYS A 34 8.37 5.00 1.35
CA LYS A 34 7.20 5.29 2.19
C LYS A 34 6.05 4.33 1.84
N VAL A 35 5.66 3.47 2.79
CA VAL A 35 4.62 2.46 2.59
C VAL A 35 3.28 2.93 3.17
N PHE A 36 2.28 3.08 2.31
CA PHE A 36 0.90 3.38 2.66
C PHE A 36 0.02 2.15 2.42
N ALA A 37 -0.97 1.97 3.28
CA ALA A 37 -1.97 0.91 3.12
C ALA A 37 -3.32 1.54 2.75
N LEU A 38 -4.10 0.83 1.93
CA LEU A 38 -5.52 1.06 1.69
C LEU A 38 -6.26 -0.21 2.12
N ASN A 39 -6.70 -0.23 3.37
CA ASN A 39 -7.34 -1.39 3.97
C ASN A 39 -8.86 -1.27 3.87
N LYS A 40 -9.53 -2.33 3.42
CA LYS A 40 -10.99 -2.42 3.39
C LYS A 40 -11.46 -3.69 4.09
N VAL A 41 -12.42 -3.58 4.99
CA VAL A 41 -12.82 -4.69 5.89
C VAL A 41 -14.34 -4.90 5.94
N ASP A 42 -15.08 -4.11 5.17
CA ASP A 42 -16.54 -4.17 5.07
C ASP A 42 -17.03 -5.25 4.09
N GLY A 43 -16.13 -6.06 3.54
CA GLY A 43 -16.45 -7.13 2.58
C GLY A 43 -16.67 -6.64 1.15
N THR A 44 -16.56 -5.34 0.87
CA THR A 44 -16.66 -4.80 -0.48
C THR A 44 -15.29 -4.75 -1.17
N ILE A 45 -15.31 -4.69 -2.50
CA ILE A 45 -14.09 -4.59 -3.31
C ILE A 45 -13.52 -3.18 -3.20
N ILE A 46 -12.19 -3.06 -3.20
CA ILE A 46 -11.49 -1.80 -3.39
C ILE A 46 -11.64 -1.37 -4.84
N THR A 47 -12.28 -0.24 -5.08
CA THR A 47 -12.51 0.29 -6.42
C THR A 47 -11.27 0.98 -6.99
N PRO A 48 -11.13 1.07 -8.33
CA PRO A 48 -10.08 1.88 -8.94
C PRO A 48 -10.09 3.35 -8.50
N GLN A 49 -11.27 3.91 -8.22
CA GLN A 49 -11.40 5.29 -7.73
C GLN A 49 -10.79 5.46 -6.34
N GLU A 50 -11.06 4.54 -5.41
CA GLU A 50 -10.46 4.58 -4.07
C GLU A 50 -8.93 4.50 -4.12
N ILE A 51 -8.38 3.71 -5.07
CA ILE A 51 -6.93 3.65 -5.30
C ILE A 51 -6.42 5.00 -5.80
N LEU A 52 -7.10 5.59 -6.79
CA LEU A 52 -6.71 6.88 -7.36
C LEU A 52 -6.77 8.00 -6.33
N ASP A 53 -7.86 8.10 -5.57
CA ASP A 53 -8.03 9.08 -4.50
C ASP A 53 -6.90 8.97 -3.48
N ARG A 54 -6.60 7.73 -3.07
CA ARG A 54 -5.51 7.47 -2.13
C ARG A 54 -4.14 7.82 -2.71
N MET A 55 -3.91 7.63 -4.01
CA MET A 55 -2.68 8.07 -4.68
C MET A 55 -2.54 9.59 -4.72
N THR A 56 -3.65 10.32 -4.90
CA THR A 56 -3.66 11.78 -4.89
C THR A 56 -3.41 12.34 -3.48
N GLU A 57 -3.95 11.72 -2.43
CA GLU A 57 -3.72 12.14 -1.03
C GLU A 57 -2.26 12.02 -0.57
N ILE A 58 -1.51 11.05 -1.12
CA ILE A 58 -0.13 10.77 -0.69
C ILE A 58 0.93 11.50 -1.52
N SER A 59 0.55 12.06 -2.67
CA SER A 59 1.45 12.77 -3.59
C SER A 59 1.85 14.13 -3.01
#